data_AF-B0X043-F1
#
_entry.id   AF-B0X043-F1
#
_cell.length_a   1.000
_cell.length_b   1.000
_cell.length_c   1.000
_cell.angle_alpha   90.00
_cell.angle_beta   90.00
_cell.angle_gamma   90.00
#
_symmetry.space_group_name_H-M   'P 1'
#
loop_
_entity.id
_entity.type
_entity.pdbx_description
1 polymer ?
#
loop_
_entity_poly.entity_id
_entity_poly.type
_entity_poly.pdbx_seq_one_letter_code
_entity_poly.pdbx_strand_id
1 'polypeptide(L)'
;MNFLEKIHREHQNAWEVEFKNPCALYGNACESVSKYFYIVGVERFRSEYSRINARLIFLVVDLVLYLVLSVWCIFELWGDMVDVIFCILFEAIAGLMASDMCFFVLIMSGVGQLDVLIIYLQKLGEITMKCDGSQKNDEQYQLLVEIVEKHVEHIAYLNKMETLKKNYFFGNFGCLIFETVTSLYVIATVDEIWYPGFIIVFGGIIQIGLPCVLGTLLSNKNDQLIREIYNTPWNMLSVSEQKLLQLLLHSAQNPVVLSDGFCPINLFNFVSIYKKIYSFLMMLLSIN
;
A
#
# COMPACT_ATOMS: atom_id res chain seq x y z
N MET A 1 -10.59 -14.38 20.18
CA MET A 1 -9.83 -13.15 20.50
C MET A 1 -8.50 -13.46 21.18
N ASN A 2 -8.48 -14.26 22.26
CA ASN A 2 -7.26 -14.55 23.05
C ASN A 2 -6.10 -15.25 22.31
N PHE A 3 -6.36 -16.00 21.23
CA PHE A 3 -5.30 -16.70 20.50
C PHE A 3 -4.46 -15.77 19.63
N LEU A 4 -5.09 -14.81 18.96
CA LEU A 4 -4.40 -13.82 18.12
C LEU A 4 -3.56 -12.86 18.96
N GLU A 5 -4.05 -12.45 20.13
CA GLU A 5 -3.28 -11.63 21.07
C GLU A 5 -2.05 -12.37 21.61
N LYS A 6 -2.17 -13.69 21.83
CA LYS A 6 -1.06 -14.52 22.29
C LYS A 6 0.03 -14.64 21.22
N ILE A 7 -0.34 -14.91 19.98
CA ILE A 7 0.60 -14.93 18.84
C ILE A 7 1.27 -13.57 18.66
N HIS A 8 0.50 -12.49 18.77
CA HIS A 8 1.04 -11.14 18.63
C HIS A 8 2.08 -10.82 19.71
N ARG A 9 1.82 -11.17 20.98
CA ARG A 9 2.79 -11.00 22.08
C ARG A 9 4.02 -11.90 21.92
N GLU A 10 3.85 -13.14 21.48
CA GLU A 10 4.98 -14.06 21.28
C GLU A 10 5.89 -13.56 20.16
N HIS A 11 5.33 -13.06 19.06
CA HIS A 11 6.10 -12.42 17.99
C HIS A 11 6.78 -11.13 18.44
N GLN A 12 6.08 -10.28 19.21
CA GLN A 12 6.64 -9.04 19.71
C GLN A 12 7.83 -9.30 20.65
N ASN A 13 7.68 -10.25 21.57
CA ASN A 13 8.76 -10.64 22.49
C ASN A 13 9.96 -11.25 21.74
N ALA A 14 9.71 -12.03 20.69
CA ALA A 14 10.78 -12.57 19.85
C ALA A 14 11.56 -11.44 19.14
N TRP A 15 10.87 -10.43 18.60
CA TRP A 15 11.49 -9.29 17.93
C TRP A 15 12.23 -8.36 18.89
N GLU A 16 11.71 -8.15 20.10
CA GLU A 16 12.39 -7.37 21.16
C GLU A 16 13.67 -8.07 21.65
N VAL A 17 13.70 -9.41 21.66
CA VAL A 17 14.89 -10.21 22.01
C VAL A 17 15.93 -10.19 20.89
N GLU A 18 15.49 -10.27 19.63
CA GLU A 18 16.36 -10.35 18.46
C GLU A 18 16.95 -8.99 18.05
N PHE A 19 16.18 -7.90 18.20
CA PHE A 19 16.58 -6.55 17.78
C PHE A 19 16.49 -5.55 18.94
N LYS A 20 17.61 -5.33 19.62
CA LYS A 20 17.74 -4.30 20.69
C LYS A 20 17.58 -2.87 20.20
N ASN A 21 17.86 -2.62 18.91
CA ASN A 21 17.80 -1.30 18.30
C ASN A 21 16.79 -1.29 17.16
N PRO A 22 15.85 -0.34 17.12
CA PRO A 22 14.84 -0.27 16.07
C PRO A 22 15.43 0.01 14.68
N CYS A 23 16.60 0.66 14.58
CA CYS A 23 17.38 0.75 13.34
C CYS A 23 17.85 -0.63 12.83
N ALA A 24 18.16 -1.57 13.71
CA ALA A 24 18.57 -2.92 13.32
C ALA A 24 17.37 -3.75 12.84
N LEU A 25 16.20 -3.59 13.49
CA LEU A 25 14.95 -4.18 13.03
C LEU A 25 14.55 -3.65 11.65
N TYR A 26 14.57 -2.33 11.46
CA TYR A 26 14.26 -1.71 10.16
C TYR A 26 15.29 -2.08 9.09
N GLY A 27 16.58 -2.09 9.44
CA GLY A 27 17.66 -2.54 8.56
C GLY A 27 17.46 -3.98 8.09
N ASN A 28 17.11 -4.89 9.01
CA ASN A 28 16.84 -6.28 8.67
C ASN A 28 15.54 -6.47 7.88
N ALA A 29 14.50 -5.69 8.16
CA ALA A 29 13.26 -5.68 7.38
C ALA A 29 13.51 -5.19 5.94
N CYS A 30 14.26 -4.09 5.80
CA CYS A 30 14.71 -3.59 4.50
C CYS A 30 15.62 -4.59 3.79
N GLU A 31 16.52 -5.29 4.50
CA GLU A 31 17.38 -6.31 3.92
C GLU A 31 16.59 -7.55 3.48
N SER A 32 15.60 -7.96 4.26
CA SER A 32 14.69 -9.06 3.92
C SER A 32 13.85 -8.72 2.68
N VAL A 33 13.23 -7.55 2.67
CA VAL A 33 12.50 -7.03 1.50
C VAL A 33 13.43 -6.85 0.29
N SER A 34 14.65 -6.38 0.51
CA SER A 34 15.69 -6.27 -0.53
C SER A 34 16.12 -7.64 -1.05
N LYS A 35 16.18 -8.69 -0.22
CA LYS A 35 16.40 -10.08 -0.68
C LYS A 35 15.27 -10.57 -1.56
N TYR A 36 14.01 -10.27 -1.23
CA TYR A 36 12.90 -10.59 -2.12
C TYR A 36 12.99 -9.81 -3.43
N PHE A 37 13.29 -8.51 -3.39
CA PHE A 37 13.51 -7.70 -4.60
C PHE A 37 14.72 -8.15 -5.42
N TYR A 38 15.77 -8.67 -4.78
CA TYR A 38 16.96 -9.25 -5.41
C TYR A 38 16.61 -10.53 -6.19
N ILE A 39 15.71 -11.36 -5.67
CA ILE A 39 15.20 -12.56 -6.36
C ILE A 39 14.34 -12.16 -7.57
N VAL A 40 13.50 -11.13 -7.42
CA VAL A 40 12.59 -10.66 -8.49
C VAL A 40 13.30 -9.75 -9.51
N GLY A 41 14.51 -9.27 -9.24
CA GLY A 41 15.28 -8.41 -10.15
C GLY A 41 14.88 -6.92 -10.13
N VAL A 42 14.10 -6.49 -9.13
CA VAL A 42 13.65 -5.10 -8.93
C VAL A 42 14.64 -4.36 -8.02
N GLU A 43 15.93 -4.40 -8.37
CA GLU A 43 17.02 -3.87 -7.53
C GLU A 43 17.15 -2.33 -7.56
N ARG A 44 16.19 -1.62 -8.16
CA ARG A 44 16.24 -0.17 -8.36
C ARG A 44 16.29 0.64 -7.05
N PHE A 45 15.92 0.04 -5.93
CA PHE A 45 15.83 0.70 -4.62
C PHE A 45 17.16 0.71 -3.82
N ARG A 46 18.25 0.09 -4.31
CA ARG A 46 19.55 0.10 -3.63
C ARG A 46 20.40 1.31 -4.06
N SER A 47 21.15 1.93 -3.14
CA SER A 47 22.01 3.09 -3.42
C SER A 47 23.17 2.78 -4.38
N GLU A 48 23.63 1.53 -4.47
CA GLU A 48 24.70 1.05 -5.36
C GLU A 48 24.18 0.63 -6.75
N TYR A 49 23.29 1.41 -7.35
CA TYR A 49 22.62 1.01 -8.58
C TYR A 49 23.47 1.30 -9.84
N SER A 50 23.86 0.24 -10.56
CA SER A 50 24.40 0.31 -11.92
C SER A 50 23.29 0.05 -12.94
N ARG A 51 23.21 0.87 -14.01
CA ARG A 51 22.17 0.78 -15.06
C ARG A 51 22.23 -0.52 -15.87
N ILE A 52 23.32 -1.27 -15.80
CA ILE A 52 23.56 -2.52 -16.55
C ILE A 52 23.46 -3.68 -15.55
N ASN A 53 22.29 -3.86 -14.97
CA ASN A 53 22.07 -4.94 -14.03
C ASN A 53 21.46 -6.15 -14.76
N ALA A 54 22.18 -7.27 -14.78
CA ALA A 54 21.83 -8.44 -15.59
C ALA A 54 20.43 -8.99 -15.27
N ARG A 55 19.94 -8.78 -14.04
CA ARG A 55 18.63 -9.24 -13.58
C ARG A 55 17.48 -8.35 -14.02
N LEU A 56 17.69 -7.04 -14.08
CA LEU A 56 16.73 -6.13 -14.71
C LEU A 56 16.64 -6.43 -16.21
N ILE A 57 17.77 -6.70 -16.85
CA ILE A 57 17.80 -7.12 -18.25
C ILE A 57 17.03 -8.44 -18.41
N PHE A 58 17.23 -9.42 -17.53
CA PHE A 58 16.47 -10.67 -17.55
C PHE A 58 14.96 -10.46 -17.38
N LEU A 59 14.52 -9.66 -16.40
CA LEU A 59 13.10 -9.35 -16.18
C LEU A 59 12.49 -8.59 -17.37
N VAL A 60 13.21 -7.65 -17.95
CA VAL A 60 12.76 -6.93 -19.16
C VAL A 60 12.69 -7.89 -20.35
N VAL A 61 13.65 -8.79 -20.52
CA VAL A 61 13.64 -9.81 -21.58
C VAL A 61 12.48 -10.77 -21.39
N ASP A 62 12.23 -11.25 -20.17
CA ASP A 62 11.11 -12.15 -19.84
C ASP A 62 9.76 -11.48 -20.13
N LEU A 63 9.59 -10.22 -19.73
CA LEU A 63 8.38 -9.45 -19.98
C LEU A 63 8.18 -9.17 -21.49
N VAL A 64 9.26 -8.87 -22.22
CA VAL A 64 9.21 -8.71 -23.69
C VAL A 64 8.88 -10.05 -24.36
N LEU A 65 9.44 -11.15 -23.90
CA LEU A 65 9.20 -12.48 -24.46
C LEU A 65 7.75 -12.90 -24.19
N TYR A 66 7.20 -12.62 -23.00
CA TYR A 66 5.78 -12.80 -22.70
C TYR A 66 4.87 -12.01 -23.66
N LEU A 67 5.15 -10.72 -23.89
CA LEU A 67 4.37 -9.89 -24.82
C LEU A 67 4.50 -10.36 -26.28
N VAL A 68 5.68 -10.80 -26.70
CA VAL A 68 5.89 -11.32 -28.06
C VAL A 68 5.13 -12.64 -28.23
N LEU A 69 5.17 -13.52 -27.23
CA LEU A 69 4.41 -14.77 -27.23
C LEU A 69 2.90 -14.52 -27.18
N SER A 70 2.41 -13.55 -26.41
CA SER A 70 0.97 -13.23 -26.36
C SER A 70 0.48 -12.75 -27.72
N VAL A 71 1.21 -11.83 -28.35
CA VAL A 71 0.91 -11.34 -29.70
C VAL A 71 0.99 -12.47 -30.73
N TRP A 72 2.01 -13.33 -30.65
CA TRP A 72 2.14 -14.48 -31.55
C TRP A 72 0.95 -15.44 -31.41
N CYS A 73 0.54 -15.77 -30.19
CA CYS A 73 -0.64 -16.60 -29.93
C CYS A 73 -1.92 -16.00 -30.52
N ILE A 74 -2.12 -14.67 -30.41
CA ILE A 74 -3.29 -14.00 -30.99
C ILE A 74 -3.28 -14.11 -32.53
N PHE A 75 -2.12 -13.95 -33.17
CA PHE A 75 -1.98 -14.08 -34.62
C PHE A 75 -2.22 -15.52 -35.11
N GLU A 76 -1.70 -16.52 -34.40
CA GLU A 76 -1.87 -17.93 -34.78
C GLU A 76 -3.32 -18.38 -34.60
N LEU A 77 -4.00 -17.91 -33.55
CA LEU A 77 -5.39 -18.25 -33.23
C LEU A 77 -6.42 -17.40 -33.99
N TRP A 78 -6.00 -16.52 -34.91
CA TRP A 78 -6.83 -15.49 -35.55
C TRP A 78 -8.00 -16.01 -36.43
N GLY A 79 -8.26 -17.31 -36.44
CA GLY A 79 -9.42 -17.95 -37.07
C GLY A 79 -10.49 -18.45 -36.09
N ASP A 80 -10.17 -18.66 -34.81
CA ASP A 80 -11.12 -19.09 -33.79
C ASP A 80 -11.37 -17.96 -32.77
N MET A 81 -12.55 -17.36 -32.85
CA MET A 81 -12.93 -16.21 -32.03
C MET A 81 -12.94 -16.54 -30.53
N VAL A 82 -13.23 -17.79 -30.15
CA VAL A 82 -13.33 -18.17 -28.73
C VAL A 82 -11.95 -18.20 -28.10
N ASP A 83 -10.98 -18.82 -28.77
CA ASP A 83 -9.61 -18.94 -28.26
C ASP A 83 -8.91 -17.58 -28.19
N VAL A 84 -9.14 -16.71 -29.18
CA VAL A 84 -8.64 -15.32 -29.16
C VAL A 84 -9.19 -14.55 -27.95
N ILE A 85 -10.48 -14.69 -27.64
CA ILE A 85 -11.09 -14.05 -26.47
C ILE A 85 -10.46 -14.56 -25.18
N PHE A 86 -10.24 -15.87 -25.04
CA PHE A 86 -9.57 -16.44 -23.87
C PHE A 86 -8.13 -15.93 -23.70
N CYS A 87 -7.36 -15.81 -24.79
CA CYS A 87 -6.01 -15.25 -24.73
C CYS A 87 -6.00 -13.80 -24.25
N ILE A 88 -6.89 -12.96 -24.78
CA ILE A 88 -7.00 -11.54 -24.37
C ILE A 88 -7.43 -11.42 -22.91
N LEU A 89 -8.38 -12.24 -22.45
CA LEU A 89 -8.83 -12.26 -21.06
C LEU A 89 -7.70 -12.65 -20.11
N PHE A 90 -6.91 -13.66 -20.46
CA PHE A 90 -5.77 -14.09 -19.65
C PHE A 90 -4.71 -12.98 -19.52
N GLU A 91 -4.40 -12.29 -20.61
CA GLU A 91 -3.45 -11.17 -20.62
C GLU A 91 -3.98 -9.99 -19.78
N ALA A 92 -5.27 -9.66 -19.90
CA ALA A 92 -5.89 -8.61 -19.11
C ALA A 92 -5.84 -8.90 -17.60
N ILE A 93 -6.14 -10.15 -17.19
CA ILE A 93 -6.08 -10.56 -15.78
C ILE A 93 -4.63 -10.49 -15.27
N ALA A 94 -3.65 -10.99 -16.03
CA ALA A 94 -2.25 -10.93 -15.65
C ALA A 94 -1.76 -9.48 -15.47
N GLY A 95 -2.12 -8.58 -16.39
CA GLY A 95 -1.80 -7.16 -16.32
C GLY A 95 -2.45 -6.45 -15.11
N LEU A 96 -3.70 -6.78 -14.82
CA LEU A 96 -4.41 -6.23 -13.66
C LEU A 96 -3.74 -6.66 -12.35
N MET A 97 -3.44 -7.94 -12.21
CA MET A 97 -2.74 -8.50 -11.04
C MET A 97 -1.36 -7.85 -10.85
N ALA A 98 -0.61 -7.63 -11.93
CA ALA A 98 0.68 -6.95 -11.87
C ALA A 98 0.54 -5.50 -11.39
N SER A 99 -0.49 -4.78 -11.84
CA SER A 99 -0.77 -3.40 -11.39
C SER A 99 -1.14 -3.32 -9.91
N ASP A 100 -1.93 -4.29 -9.42
CA ASP A 100 -2.33 -4.39 -8.02
C ASP A 100 -1.14 -4.74 -7.11
N MET A 101 -0.27 -5.64 -7.55
CA MET A 101 0.99 -5.95 -6.85
C MET A 101 1.91 -4.74 -6.78
N CYS A 102 2.02 -3.97 -7.87
CA CYS A 102 2.76 -2.72 -7.88
C CYS A 102 2.18 -1.71 -6.87
N PHE A 103 0.85 -1.59 -6.80
CA PHE A 103 0.20 -0.74 -5.81
C PHE A 103 0.48 -1.21 -4.37
N PHE A 104 0.38 -2.51 -4.10
CA PHE A 104 0.70 -3.09 -2.79
C PHE A 104 2.11 -2.70 -2.34
N VAL A 105 3.12 -2.87 -3.22
CA VAL A 105 4.50 -2.51 -2.92
C VAL A 105 4.66 -1.02 -2.61
N LEU A 106 4.02 -0.15 -3.40
CA LEU A 106 4.09 1.30 -3.20
C LEU A 106 3.48 1.72 -1.85
N ILE A 107 2.33 1.15 -1.48
CA ILE A 107 1.70 1.44 -0.19
C ILE A 107 2.55 0.92 0.96
N MET A 108 3.03 -0.32 0.87
CA MET A 108 3.87 -0.90 1.92
C MET A 108 5.18 -0.11 2.09
N SER A 109 5.75 0.42 1.01
CA SER A 109 6.88 1.35 1.09
C SER A 109 6.53 2.64 1.81
N GLY A 110 5.34 3.20 1.56
CA GLY A 110 4.86 4.39 2.28
C GLY A 110 4.65 4.12 3.77
N VAL A 111 4.04 2.99 4.11
CA VAL A 111 3.87 2.54 5.50
C VAL A 111 5.21 2.36 6.19
N GLY A 112 6.18 1.73 5.51
CA GLY A 112 7.53 1.57 6.03
C GLY A 112 8.24 2.90 6.31
N GLN A 113 8.03 3.93 5.48
CA GLN A 113 8.55 5.28 5.74
C GLN A 113 7.95 5.91 7.00
N LEU A 114 6.66 5.68 7.28
CA LEU A 114 6.01 6.14 8.52
C LEU A 114 6.56 5.41 9.75
N ASP A 115 6.76 4.10 9.67
CA ASP A 115 7.33 3.31 10.77
C ASP A 115 8.74 3.78 11.14
N VAL A 116 9.56 4.12 10.14
CA VAL A 116 10.87 4.75 10.35
C VAL A 116 10.72 6.08 11.07
N LEU A 117 9.83 6.94 10.60
CA LEU A 117 9.63 8.27 11.18
C LEU A 117 9.21 8.18 12.65
N ILE A 118 8.35 7.21 12.99
CA ILE A 118 7.96 6.89 14.36
C ILE A 118 9.18 6.50 15.21
N ILE A 119 10.05 5.61 14.70
CA ILE A 119 11.27 5.20 15.39
C ILE A 119 12.20 6.39 15.65
N TYR A 120 12.38 7.27 14.67
CA TYR A 120 13.20 8.48 14.82
C TYR A 120 12.63 9.44 15.87
N LEU A 121 11.31 9.61 15.92
CA LEU A 121 10.63 10.41 16.95
C LEU A 121 10.82 9.81 18.36
N GLN A 122 10.72 8.49 18.51
CA GLN A 122 10.98 7.83 19.79
C GLN A 122 12.42 8.02 20.25
N LYS A 123 13.38 7.87 19.32
CA LYS A 123 14.80 8.13 19.59
C LYS A 123 15.04 9.59 19.99
N LEU A 124 14.39 10.54 19.33
CA LEU A 124 14.44 11.95 19.71
C LEU A 124 13.94 12.12 21.16
N GLY A 125 12.80 11.55 21.50
CA GLY A 125 12.25 11.59 22.85
C GLY A 125 13.20 11.04 23.92
N GLU A 126 13.86 9.91 23.65
CA GLU A 126 14.87 9.35 24.56
C GLU A 126 16.09 10.26 24.76
N ILE A 127 16.61 10.84 23.67
CA ILE A 127 17.78 11.73 23.74
C ILE A 127 17.41 13.00 24.52
N THR A 128 16.20 13.53 24.32
CA THR A 128 15.69 14.69 25.05
C THR A 128 15.55 14.39 26.55
N MET A 129 15.08 13.21 26.95
CA MET A 129 14.98 12.85 28.38
C MET A 129 16.32 12.60 29.06
N LYS A 130 17.33 12.10 28.34
CA LYS A 130 18.65 11.76 28.89
C LYS A 130 19.62 12.95 28.99
N CYS A 131 19.34 14.08 28.33
CA CYS A 131 20.25 15.21 28.27
C CYS A 131 19.85 16.31 29.25
N ASP A 132 20.60 16.44 30.35
CA ASP A 132 20.52 17.56 31.28
C ASP A 132 21.66 18.55 30.98
N GLY A 133 21.33 19.68 30.36
CA GLY A 133 22.14 20.91 30.31
C GLY A 133 23.45 20.91 29.51
N SER A 134 23.47 21.64 28.40
CA SER A 134 24.59 22.42 27.83
C SER A 134 25.47 21.90 26.67
N GLN A 135 25.49 20.61 26.30
CA GLN A 135 26.46 20.13 25.28
C GLN A 135 25.88 19.38 24.05
N LYS A 136 24.56 19.31 23.87
CA LYS A 136 23.93 18.44 22.83
C LYS A 136 22.81 19.02 21.98
N ASN A 137 22.60 20.34 21.99
CA ASN A 137 21.55 20.97 21.16
C ASN A 137 21.73 20.69 19.65
N ASP A 138 22.97 20.54 19.17
CA ASP A 138 23.21 20.34 17.75
C ASP A 138 22.78 18.95 17.26
N GLU A 139 22.99 17.89 18.05
CA GLU A 139 22.60 16.52 17.68
C GLU A 139 21.08 16.34 17.70
N GLN A 140 20.41 16.92 18.70
CA GLN A 140 18.93 16.91 18.81
C GLN A 140 18.29 17.70 17.67
N TYR A 141 18.82 18.89 17.38
CA TYR A 141 18.35 19.73 16.30
C TYR A 141 18.55 19.06 14.93
N GLN A 142 19.72 18.47 14.68
CA GLN A 142 19.98 17.74 13.43
C GLN A 142 19.02 16.56 13.23
N LEU A 143 18.75 15.79 14.29
CA LEU A 143 17.81 14.67 14.23
C LEU A 143 16.38 15.14 13.93
N LEU A 144 15.97 16.25 14.53
CA LEU A 144 14.65 16.83 14.31
C LEU A 144 14.51 17.39 12.88
N VAL A 145 15.57 18.03 12.35
CA VAL A 145 15.61 18.45 10.94
C VAL A 145 15.51 17.24 10.01
N GLU A 146 16.26 16.17 10.27
CA GLU A 146 16.18 14.92 9.49
C GLU A 146 14.76 14.32 9.50
N ILE A 147 14.08 14.31 10.65
CA ILE A 147 12.67 13.88 10.79
C ILE A 147 11.75 14.71 9.89
N VAL A 148 11.89 16.04 9.91
CA VAL A 148 11.05 16.92 9.10
C VAL A 148 11.32 16.74 7.60
N GLU A 149 12.57 16.64 7.19
CA GLU A 149 12.94 16.37 5.80
C GLU A 149 12.34 15.05 5.32
N LYS A 150 12.43 13.99 6.14
CA LYS A 150 11.84 12.68 5.84
C LYS A 150 10.32 12.71 5.78
N HIS A 151 9.66 13.47 6.65
CA HIS A 151 8.21 13.63 6.61
C HIS A 151 7.75 14.38 5.35
N VAL A 152 8.47 15.42 4.93
CA VAL A 152 8.19 16.16 3.69
C VAL A 152 8.40 15.26 2.47
N GLU A 153 9.48 14.48 2.44
CA GLU A 153 9.74 13.48 1.40
C GLU A 153 8.60 12.45 1.32
N HIS A 154 8.12 11.98 2.48
CA HIS A 154 7.01 11.04 2.59
C HIS A 154 5.69 11.62 2.05
N ILE A 155 5.34 12.85 2.42
CA ILE A 155 4.15 13.54 1.88
C ILE A 155 4.26 13.70 0.36
N ALA A 156 5.43 14.09 -0.15
CA ALA A 156 5.66 14.22 -1.59
C ALA A 156 5.54 12.86 -2.31
N TYR A 157 5.99 11.77 -1.68
CA TYR A 157 5.82 10.41 -2.18
C TYR A 157 4.34 10.01 -2.26
N LEU A 158 3.57 10.20 -1.19
CA LEU A 158 2.14 9.87 -1.16
C LEU A 158 1.34 10.67 -2.21
N ASN A 159 1.61 11.97 -2.35
CA ASN A 159 0.95 12.82 -3.36
C ASN A 159 1.23 12.34 -4.80
N LYS A 160 2.47 11.93 -5.09
CA LYS A 160 2.83 11.36 -6.39
C LYS A 160 2.11 10.03 -6.63
N MET A 161 2.09 9.15 -5.62
CA MET A 161 1.40 7.86 -5.70
C MET A 161 -0.10 8.03 -5.94
N GLU A 162 -0.75 8.95 -5.23
CA GLU A 162 -2.17 9.27 -5.42
C GLU A 162 -2.43 9.74 -6.86
N THR A 163 -1.65 10.71 -7.34
CA THR A 163 -1.83 11.27 -8.70
C THR A 163 -1.63 10.20 -9.78
N LEU A 164 -0.67 9.29 -9.60
CA LEU A 164 -0.39 8.21 -10.55
C LEU A 164 -1.49 7.15 -10.60
N LYS A 165 -2.12 6.84 -9.45
CA LYS A 165 -3.07 5.71 -9.34
C LYS A 165 -4.53 6.12 -9.30
N LYS A 166 -4.85 7.41 -9.10
CA LYS A 166 -6.22 7.94 -9.07
C LYS A 166 -7.06 7.49 -10.27
N ASN A 167 -6.58 7.73 -11.49
CA ASN A 167 -7.32 7.37 -12.71
C ASN A 167 -7.48 5.86 -12.86
N TYR A 168 -6.46 5.09 -12.46
CA TYR A 168 -6.52 3.63 -12.47
C TYR A 168 -7.60 3.11 -11.52
N PHE A 169 -7.65 3.60 -10.28
CA PHE A 169 -8.67 3.20 -9.31
C PHE A 169 -10.08 3.57 -9.77
N PHE A 170 -10.25 4.77 -10.33
CA PHE A 170 -11.55 5.19 -10.86
C PHE A 170 -12.09 4.22 -11.92
N GLY A 171 -11.27 3.90 -12.93
CA GLY A 171 -11.66 2.98 -14.00
C GLY A 171 -11.86 1.56 -13.48
N ASN A 172 -10.91 1.05 -12.69
CA ASN A 172 -10.94 -0.32 -12.20
C ASN A 172 -12.13 -0.57 -11.27
N PHE A 173 -12.36 0.29 -10.27
CA PHE A 173 -13.50 0.14 -9.37
C PHE A 173 -14.83 0.25 -10.10
N GLY A 174 -14.94 1.16 -11.08
CA GLY A 174 -16.13 1.27 -11.92
C GLY A 174 -16.45 -0.03 -12.67
N CYS A 175 -15.46 -0.61 -13.34
CA CYS A 175 -15.59 -1.88 -14.05
C CYS A 175 -15.95 -3.04 -13.09
N LEU A 176 -15.24 -3.16 -11.96
CA LEU A 176 -15.47 -4.24 -11.01
C LEU A 176 -16.85 -4.17 -10.34
N ILE A 177 -17.35 -2.96 -10.06
CA ILE A 177 -18.71 -2.76 -9.53
C ILE A 177 -19.74 -3.22 -10.55
N PHE A 178 -19.60 -2.82 -11.82
CA PHE A 178 -20.50 -3.23 -12.89
C PHE A 178 -20.49 -4.74 -13.09
N GLU A 179 -19.30 -5.33 -13.17
CA GLU A 179 -19.09 -6.77 -13.31
C GLU A 179 -19.75 -7.54 -12.15
N THR A 180 -19.50 -7.12 -10.90
CA THR A 180 -20.07 -7.75 -9.70
C THR A 180 -21.60 -7.70 -9.71
N VAL A 181 -22.19 -6.56 -10.11
CA VAL A 181 -23.66 -6.41 -10.22
C VAL A 181 -24.23 -7.34 -11.27
N THR A 182 -23.64 -7.36 -12.47
CA THR A 182 -24.12 -8.21 -13.58
C THR A 182 -23.99 -9.69 -13.21
N SER A 183 -22.88 -10.10 -12.61
CA SER A 183 -22.70 -11.49 -12.17
C SER A 183 -23.70 -11.88 -11.09
N LEU A 184 -23.97 -11.02 -10.10
CA LEU A 184 -24.98 -11.29 -9.08
C LEU A 184 -26.40 -11.37 -9.67
N TYR A 185 -26.71 -10.52 -10.65
CA TYR A 185 -28.00 -10.56 -11.34
C TYR A 185 -28.20 -11.90 -12.06
N VAL A 186 -27.21 -12.34 -12.85
CA VAL A 186 -27.30 -13.62 -13.58
C VAL A 186 -27.46 -14.79 -12.62
N ILE A 187 -26.68 -14.83 -11.52
CA ILE A 187 -26.81 -15.87 -10.47
C ILE A 187 -28.20 -15.88 -9.84
N ALA A 188 -28.83 -14.71 -9.69
CA ALA A 188 -30.16 -14.60 -9.08
C ALA A 188 -31.31 -14.93 -10.03
N THR A 189 -31.11 -14.79 -11.35
CA THR A 189 -32.15 -15.06 -12.37
C THR A 189 -32.11 -16.46 -12.96
N VAL A 190 -30.96 -17.12 -12.95
CA VAL A 190 -30.77 -18.44 -13.55
C VAL A 190 -30.90 -19.50 -12.47
N ASP A 191 -31.80 -20.47 -12.66
CA ASP A 191 -32.04 -21.56 -11.69
C ASP A 191 -30.86 -22.57 -11.61
N GLU A 192 -29.98 -22.58 -12.62
CA GLU A 192 -28.77 -23.41 -12.63
C GLU A 192 -27.60 -22.74 -11.92
N ILE A 193 -26.77 -23.55 -11.24
CA ILE A 193 -25.59 -23.08 -10.51
C ILE A 193 -24.52 -22.61 -11.51
N TRP A 194 -24.39 -21.29 -11.66
CA TRP A 194 -23.35 -20.69 -12.48
C TRP A 194 -22.06 -20.45 -11.69
N TYR A 195 -21.19 -21.47 -11.63
CA TYR A 195 -19.92 -21.43 -10.90
C TYR A 195 -18.98 -20.25 -11.28
N PRO A 196 -18.81 -19.88 -12.57
CA PRO A 196 -17.97 -18.74 -12.95
C PRO A 196 -18.42 -17.41 -12.32
N GLY A 197 -19.74 -17.18 -12.21
CA GLY A 197 -20.27 -15.98 -11.59
C GLY A 197 -19.86 -15.83 -10.13
N PHE A 198 -19.88 -16.91 -9.35
CA PHE A 198 -19.44 -16.88 -7.96
C PHE A 198 -17.96 -16.54 -7.81
N ILE A 199 -17.11 -17.06 -8.71
CA ILE A 199 -15.67 -16.77 -8.72
C ILE A 199 -15.44 -15.28 -9.00
N ILE A 200 -16.16 -14.72 -9.97
CA ILE A 200 -16.06 -13.29 -10.33
C ILE A 200 -16.48 -12.41 -9.15
N VAL A 201 -17.61 -12.70 -8.50
CA VAL A 201 -18.09 -11.93 -7.34
C VAL A 201 -17.09 -11.99 -6.18
N PHE A 202 -16.57 -13.19 -5.89
CA PHE A 202 -15.57 -13.38 -4.84
C PHE A 202 -14.25 -12.66 -5.16
N GLY A 203 -13.80 -12.74 -6.42
CA GLY A 203 -12.64 -12.01 -6.92
C GLY A 203 -12.80 -10.49 -6.80
N GLY A 204 -13.95 -9.96 -7.20
CA GLY A 204 -14.28 -8.53 -7.10
C GLY A 204 -14.28 -8.03 -5.65
N ILE A 205 -14.79 -8.83 -4.70
CA ILE A 205 -14.72 -8.52 -3.26
C ILE A 205 -13.27 -8.38 -2.79
N ILE A 206 -12.40 -9.30 -3.20
CA ILE A 206 -10.99 -9.26 -2.81
C ILE A 206 -10.29 -8.08 -3.49
N GLN A 207 -10.52 -7.86 -4.79
CA GLN A 207 -9.86 -6.80 -5.57
C GLN A 207 -10.25 -5.39 -5.13
N ILE A 208 -11.51 -5.14 -4.74
CA ILE A 208 -11.92 -3.84 -4.17
C ILE A 208 -11.51 -3.77 -2.70
N GLY A 209 -11.61 -4.88 -1.96
CA GLY A 209 -11.33 -4.94 -0.52
C GLY A 209 -9.86 -4.70 -0.18
N LEU A 210 -8.92 -5.29 -0.91
CA LEU A 210 -7.48 -5.19 -0.62
C LEU A 210 -6.98 -3.74 -0.65
N PRO A 211 -7.21 -2.93 -1.70
CA PRO A 211 -6.81 -1.52 -1.70
C PRO A 211 -7.45 -0.71 -0.57
N CYS A 212 -8.71 -0.97 -0.23
CA CYS A 212 -9.41 -0.30 0.88
C CYS A 212 -8.78 -0.62 2.24
N VAL A 213 -8.39 -1.88 2.47
CA VAL A 213 -7.68 -2.29 3.69
C VAL A 213 -6.32 -1.61 3.76
N LEU A 214 -5.57 -1.58 2.65
CA LEU A 214 -4.27 -0.92 2.56
C LEU A 214 -4.37 0.59 2.82
N GLY A 215 -5.37 1.27 2.25
CA GLY A 215 -5.63 2.68 2.50
C GLY A 215 -5.95 2.97 3.97
N THR A 216 -6.76 2.11 4.61
CA THR A 216 -7.03 2.21 6.06
C THR A 216 -5.78 1.92 6.90
N LEU A 217 -4.93 0.97 6.51
CA LEU A 217 -3.68 0.68 7.20
C LEU A 217 -2.74 1.90 7.17
N LEU A 218 -2.60 2.56 6.01
CA LEU A 218 -1.82 3.78 5.88
C LEU A 218 -2.37 4.91 6.78
N SER A 219 -3.70 5.10 6.81
CA SER A 219 -4.34 6.08 7.69
C SER A 219 -4.07 5.80 9.18
N ASN A 220 -4.21 4.54 9.60
CA ASN A 220 -3.95 4.14 10.98
C ASN A 220 -2.48 4.39 11.38
N LYS A 221 -1.55 4.16 10.46
CA LYS A 221 -0.13 4.44 10.68
C LYS A 221 0.18 5.93 10.77
N ASN A 222 -0.51 6.75 9.99
CA ASN A 222 -0.44 8.20 10.16
C ASN A 222 -0.99 8.65 11.52
N ASP A 223 -2.09 8.08 11.99
CA ASP A 223 -2.63 8.38 13.34
C ASP A 223 -1.65 7.97 14.45
N GLN A 224 -0.94 6.85 14.27
CA GLN A 224 0.14 6.45 15.16
C GLN A 224 1.27 7.48 15.17
N LEU A 225 1.71 7.96 14.01
CA LEU A 225 2.71 9.02 13.90
C LEU A 225 2.29 10.28 14.69
N ILE A 226 1.06 10.74 14.51
CA ILE A 226 0.53 11.90 15.24
C ILE A 226 0.64 11.69 16.76
N ARG A 227 0.27 10.51 17.27
CA ARG A 227 0.36 10.19 18.70
C ARG A 227 1.80 10.21 19.21
N GLU A 228 2.75 9.69 18.45
CA GLU A 228 4.16 9.68 18.85
C GLU A 228 4.76 11.10 18.85
N ILE A 229 4.35 11.96 17.90
CA ILE A 229 4.71 13.39 17.94
C ILE A 229 4.19 14.03 19.23
N TYR A 230 2.95 13.73 19.65
CA TYR A 230 2.38 14.24 20.90
C TYR A 230 3.08 13.71 22.16
N ASN A 231 3.53 12.45 22.15
CA ASN A 231 4.20 11.82 23.29
C ASN A 231 5.65 12.29 23.47
N THR A 232 6.20 13.02 22.50
CA THR A 232 7.56 13.58 22.57
C THR A 232 7.61 14.66 23.67
N PRO A 233 8.64 14.68 24.56
CA PRO A 233 8.78 15.65 25.64
C PRO A 233 9.12 17.06 25.11
N TRP A 234 8.10 17.73 24.54
CA TRP A 234 8.21 19.05 23.92
C TRP A 234 8.64 20.16 24.89
N ASN A 235 8.36 19.99 26.19
CA ASN A 235 8.73 20.92 27.24
C ASN A 235 10.25 21.03 27.48
N MET A 236 11.00 19.98 27.12
CA MET A 236 12.45 19.91 27.27
C MET A 236 13.20 20.36 26.01
N LEU A 237 12.49 20.58 24.90
CA LEU A 237 13.07 21.08 23.63
C LEU A 237 13.28 22.60 23.68
N SER A 238 14.25 23.09 22.91
CA SER A 238 14.45 24.53 22.71
C SER A 238 13.29 25.18 21.95
N VAL A 239 13.16 26.51 22.06
CA VAL A 239 12.06 27.25 21.41
C VAL A 239 12.04 27.06 19.87
N SER A 240 13.21 26.90 19.25
CA SER A 240 13.31 26.65 17.81
C SER A 240 12.81 25.26 17.45
N GLU A 241 13.17 24.24 18.23
CA GLU A 241 12.75 22.84 18.04
C GLU A 241 11.26 22.66 18.32
N GLN A 242 10.73 23.33 19.35
CA GLN A 242 9.29 23.33 19.65
C GLN A 242 8.47 23.85 18.47
N LYS A 243 8.90 24.95 17.82
CA LYS A 243 8.23 25.49 16.63
C LYS A 243 8.28 24.51 15.45
N LEU A 244 9.41 23.85 15.25
CA LEU A 244 9.55 22.88 14.16
C LEU A 244 8.68 21.63 14.39
N LEU A 245 8.65 21.12 15.63
CA LEU A 245 7.79 20.00 16.03
C LEU A 245 6.30 20.37 15.90
N GLN A 246 5.92 21.61 16.24
CA GLN A 246 4.56 22.10 16.04
C GLN A 246 4.18 22.15 14.56
N LEU A 247 5.10 22.58 13.69
CA LEU A 247 4.87 22.59 12.24
C LEU A 247 4.74 21.16 11.70
N LEU A 248 5.59 20.24 12.14
CA LEU A 248 5.50 18.82 11.81
C LEU A 248 4.15 18.25 12.24
N LEU A 249 3.71 18.53 13.46
CA LEU A 249 2.42 18.08 13.97
C LEU A 249 1.25 18.61 13.13
N HIS A 250 1.28 19.91 12.81
CA HIS A 250 0.23 20.53 12.01
C HIS A 250 0.15 19.95 10.59
N SER A 251 1.30 19.62 10.01
CA SER A 251 1.39 18.91 8.73
C SER A 251 0.85 17.48 8.84
N ALA A 252 1.26 16.73 9.86
CA ALA A 252 0.86 15.33 10.06
C ALA A 252 -0.65 15.16 10.33
N GLN A 253 -1.30 16.16 10.92
CA GLN A 253 -2.75 16.20 11.15
C GLN A 253 -3.58 16.31 9.85
N ASN A 254 -2.97 16.73 8.75
CA ASN A 254 -3.60 16.81 7.44
C ASN A 254 -2.94 15.80 6.48
N PRO A 255 -3.10 14.49 6.71
CA PRO A 255 -2.45 13.49 5.88
C PRO A 255 -3.01 13.46 4.47
N VAL A 256 -2.16 13.03 3.54
CA VAL A 256 -2.59 12.68 2.18
C VAL A 256 -3.45 11.43 2.25
N VAL A 257 -4.73 11.56 1.92
CA VAL A 257 -5.68 10.45 1.89
C VAL A 257 -5.78 9.96 0.45
N LEU A 258 -5.47 8.68 0.23
CA LEU A 258 -5.60 8.06 -1.08
C LEU A 258 -7.06 8.09 -1.55
N SER A 259 -7.26 8.52 -2.79
CA SER A 259 -8.59 8.74 -3.36
C SER A 259 -8.69 8.11 -4.74
N ASP A 260 -9.86 7.56 -5.06
CA ASP A 260 -10.25 7.23 -6.44
C ASP A 260 -10.59 8.49 -7.26
N GLY A 261 -10.64 9.64 -6.60
CA GLY A 261 -10.91 10.96 -7.15
C GLY A 261 -12.24 11.57 -6.75
N PHE A 262 -13.20 10.75 -6.38
CA PHE A 262 -14.49 11.17 -5.83
C PHE A 262 -14.62 10.80 -4.35
N CYS A 263 -13.96 9.73 -3.94
CA CYS A 263 -14.12 9.12 -2.64
C CYS A 263 -12.77 8.59 -2.11
N PRO A 264 -12.50 8.74 -0.81
CA PRO A 264 -11.29 8.18 -0.20
C PRO A 264 -11.30 6.64 -0.24
N ILE A 265 -10.16 6.04 -0.48
CA ILE A 265 -9.98 4.58 -0.51
C ILE A 265 -9.82 4.09 0.94
N ASN A 266 -10.94 3.74 1.57
CA ASN A 266 -10.97 3.25 2.94
C ASN A 266 -12.02 2.13 3.12
N LEU A 267 -11.94 1.41 4.24
CA LEU A 267 -12.85 0.31 4.53
C LEU A 267 -14.32 0.77 4.70
N PHE A 268 -14.54 2.02 5.10
CA PHE A 268 -15.89 2.59 5.19
C PHE A 268 -16.55 2.72 3.82
N ASN A 269 -15.80 3.17 2.82
CA ASN A 269 -16.26 3.28 1.44
C ASN A 269 -16.43 1.92 0.78
N PHE A 270 -15.58 0.93 1.11
CA PHE A 270 -15.80 -0.46 0.70
C PHE A 270 -17.19 -0.96 1.10
N VAL A 271 -17.57 -0.83 2.39
CA VAL A 271 -18.90 -1.23 2.87
C VAL A 271 -20.00 -0.44 2.17
N SER A 272 -19.78 0.85 1.94
CA SER A 272 -20.74 1.73 1.27
C SER A 272 -20.96 1.35 -0.20
N ILE A 273 -19.91 0.91 -0.90
CA ILE A 273 -19.99 0.39 -2.28
C ILE A 273 -20.82 -0.89 -2.31
N TYR A 274 -20.55 -1.85 -1.42
CA TYR A 274 -21.31 -3.12 -1.41
C TYR A 274 -22.78 -2.95 -1.02
N LYS A 275 -23.10 -2.00 -0.13
CA LYS A 275 -24.49 -1.62 0.14
C LYS A 275 -25.20 -1.10 -1.11
N LYS A 276 -24.51 -0.29 -1.92
CA LYS A 276 -25.05 0.22 -3.20
C LYS A 276 -25.22 -0.89 -4.24
N ILE A 277 -24.25 -1.80 -4.36
CA ILE A 277 -24.35 -2.99 -5.24
C ILE A 277 -25.60 -3.80 -4.89
N TYR A 278 -25.79 -4.13 -3.60
CA TYR A 278 -26.96 -4.87 -3.15
C TYR A 278 -28.26 -4.11 -3.41
N SER A 279 -28.31 -2.81 -3.11
CA SER A 279 -29.50 -1.99 -3.37
C SER A 279 -29.86 -1.95 -4.86
N PHE A 280 -28.86 -1.84 -5.74
CA PHE A 280 -29.06 -1.83 -7.18
C PHE A 280 -29.51 -3.20 -7.70
N LEU A 281 -28.92 -4.29 -7.19
CA LEU A 281 -29.36 -5.66 -7.48
C LEU A 281 -30.82 -5.88 -7.09
N MET A 282 -31.21 -5.49 -5.87
CA MET A 282 -32.60 -5.64 -5.41
C MET A 282 -33.58 -4.84 -6.27
N MET A 283 -33.19 -3.65 -6.72
CA MET A 283 -33.98 -2.86 -7.65
C MET A 283 -34.16 -3.60 -8.99
N LEU A 284 -33.08 -4.14 -9.56
CA LEU A 284 -33.15 -4.91 -10.82
C LEU A 284 -34.05 -6.15 -10.68
N LEU A 285 -33.93 -6.88 -9.57
CA LEU A 285 -34.78 -8.06 -9.30
C LEU A 285 -36.24 -7.69 -9.08
N SER A 286 -36.54 -6.50 -8.54
CA SER A 286 -37.92 -6.05 -8.36
C SER A 286 -38.62 -5.62 -9.66
N ILE A 287 -37.85 -5.30 -10.69
CA ILE A 287 -38.35 -4.86 -12.01
C ILE A 287 -38.66 -6.07 -12.91
N ASN A 288 -38.04 -7.23 -12.64
CA ASN A 288 -38.22 -8.48 -13.37
C ASN A 288 -39.30 -9.36 -12.70
#